data_AF-A0A0M3JWW0-F1
#
_entry.id   AF-A0A0M3JWW0-F1
#
_cell.length_a   1.000
_cell.length_b   1.000
_cell.length_c   1.000
_cell.angle_alpha   90.00
_cell.angle_beta   90.00
_cell.angle_gamma   90.00
#
_symmetry.space_group_name_H-M   'P 1'
#
loop_
_entity.id
_entity.type
_entity.pdbx_description
1 polymer ?
#
loop_
_entity_poly.entity_id
_entity_poly.type
_entity_poly.pdbx_seq_one_letter_code
_entity_poly.pdbx_strand_id
1 'polypeptide(L)'
;MSSVPQIPQSLRPIAHYVKIANENAARDPIIYYWCLFYAVQTGMALDKSSPGALQYLTSLLSTLEATKKQLAGQEALTQDMVAQAHVENFAVKLFEYADKNDPGHLIDVLTLFGELDENLTATRKYAKWKATYIHNCLKNGETPKPGPPEGEDELADLELHVPPKPDQASSVHPADAGNASAPSTHTQPSSPERPVAPARAQPQVPQHDNASYPESAGSNPAAAAPPSSKLTMDDFIAAQNAAKFAVSDHNVFGVPLSVALSRMPSHDGVLLPVVVRQCIDYVSQYGLETEGVYRISSPKSHLDELEEMANWRKPVHLNDVHDAAGLLKRFLRKLPNNVLTDEMRNTFEKIAAECPCRSLPACRCLVADLLKAQLSKLPPENYTLLAYLFIHSQQIIANSQKNKMGVAALGLILQAALNISQLLLRIFLLNASDLLSQNSDCSVCACI
;
A
#
# COMPACT_ATOMS: atom_id res chain seq x y z
N MET A 1 12.37 -15.51 29.31
CA MET A 1 11.73 -14.18 29.24
C MET A 1 12.77 -13.21 28.68
N SER A 2 12.81 -13.02 27.37
CA SER A 2 13.77 -12.12 26.73
C SER A 2 13.24 -10.70 26.81
N SER A 3 14.00 -9.78 27.41
CA SER A 3 13.63 -8.38 27.61
C SER A 3 13.39 -7.67 26.28
N VAL A 4 12.20 -7.08 26.10
CA VAL A 4 11.90 -6.22 24.94
C VAL A 4 12.90 -5.06 24.92
N PRO A 5 13.66 -4.84 23.83
CA PRO A 5 14.58 -3.70 23.74
C PRO A 5 13.81 -2.39 23.92
N GLN A 6 14.34 -1.47 24.73
CA GLN A 6 13.70 -0.17 24.95
C GLN A 6 13.55 0.58 23.62
N ILE A 7 12.32 1.04 23.35
CA ILE A 7 11.98 1.76 22.12
C ILE A 7 12.77 3.08 22.08
N PRO A 8 13.56 3.35 21.03
CA PRO A 8 14.28 4.61 20.86
C PRO A 8 13.34 5.81 20.93
N GLN A 9 13.82 6.95 21.45
CA GLN A 9 12.98 8.14 21.64
C GLN A 9 12.34 8.64 20.33
N SER A 10 13.07 8.57 19.21
CA SER A 10 12.56 8.95 17.89
C SER A 10 11.46 8.01 17.37
N LEU A 11 11.35 6.80 17.93
CA LEU A 11 10.36 5.79 17.57
C LEU A 11 9.24 5.65 18.62
N ARG A 12 9.14 6.56 19.60
CA ARG A 12 8.00 6.58 20.54
C ARG A 12 6.61 6.52 19.87
N PRO A 13 6.35 7.19 18.73
CA PRO A 13 5.03 7.15 18.11
C PRO A 13 4.56 5.75 17.69
N ILE A 14 5.48 4.79 17.50
CA ILE A 14 5.11 3.41 17.13
C ILE A 14 4.93 2.47 18.33
N ALA A 15 5.15 2.95 19.56
CA ALA A 15 5.17 2.12 20.77
C ALA A 15 3.86 1.37 21.03
N HIS A 16 2.72 2.00 20.73
CA HIS A 16 1.40 1.41 20.96
C HIS A 16 1.15 0.20 20.03
N TYR A 17 1.57 0.26 18.77
CA TYR A 17 1.44 -0.86 17.84
C TYR A 17 2.31 -2.05 18.24
N VAL A 18 3.54 -1.78 18.71
CA VAL A 18 4.44 -2.83 19.23
C VAL A 18 3.87 -3.46 20.51
N LYS A 19 3.23 -2.66 21.36
CA LYS A 19 2.54 -3.16 22.57
C LYS A 19 1.38 -4.09 22.21
N ILE A 20 0.48 -3.64 21.33
CA ILE A 20 -0.67 -4.44 20.87
C ILE A 20 -0.19 -5.74 20.22
N ALA A 21 0.88 -5.68 19.41
CA ALA A 21 1.48 -6.87 18.86
C ALA A 21 1.90 -7.83 19.97
N ASN A 22 2.76 -7.40 20.90
CA ASN A 22 3.29 -8.26 21.96
C ASN A 22 2.19 -8.89 22.84
N GLU A 23 1.08 -8.19 23.08
CA GLU A 23 -0.09 -8.71 23.81
C GLU A 23 -0.82 -9.83 23.06
N ASN A 24 -0.70 -9.84 21.73
CA ASN A 24 -1.33 -10.82 20.84
C ASN A 24 -0.37 -11.90 20.32
N ALA A 25 0.93 -11.82 20.62
CA ALA A 25 1.95 -12.75 20.12
C ALA A 25 1.62 -14.24 20.36
N ALA A 26 0.95 -14.58 21.47
CA ALA A 26 0.52 -15.94 21.79
C ALA A 26 -0.95 -16.24 21.46
N ARG A 27 -1.79 -15.21 21.29
CA ARG A 27 -3.24 -15.34 21.14
C ARG A 27 -3.67 -15.32 19.68
N ASP A 28 -3.09 -14.41 18.92
CA ASP A 28 -3.37 -14.21 17.51
C ASP A 28 -2.06 -13.80 16.79
N PRO A 29 -1.32 -14.78 16.26
CA PRO A 29 -0.08 -14.54 15.53
C PRO A 29 -0.25 -13.69 14.26
N ILE A 30 -1.45 -13.65 13.68
CA ILE A 30 -1.77 -12.84 12.49
C ILE A 30 -1.84 -11.37 12.91
N ILE A 31 -2.54 -11.05 13.99
CA ILE A 31 -2.60 -9.69 14.55
C ILE A 31 -1.22 -9.23 15.03
N TYR A 32 -0.45 -10.12 15.66
CA TYR A 32 0.95 -9.86 16.02
C TYR A 32 1.78 -9.42 14.81
N TYR A 33 1.70 -10.17 13.72
CA TYR A 33 2.43 -9.88 12.48
C TYR A 33 2.03 -8.53 11.88
N TRP A 34 0.73 -8.28 11.68
CA TRP A 34 0.25 -7.05 11.03
C TRP A 34 0.46 -5.78 11.87
N CYS A 35 0.34 -5.86 13.20
CA CYS A 35 0.67 -4.74 14.08
C CYS A 35 2.17 -4.40 14.06
N LEU A 36 3.06 -5.41 14.04
CA LEU A 36 4.50 -5.17 13.90
C LEU A 36 4.85 -4.61 12.51
N PHE A 37 4.20 -5.10 11.46
CA PHE A 37 4.42 -4.64 10.10
C PHE A 37 4.06 -3.15 9.97
N TYR A 38 2.90 -2.76 10.48
CA TYR A 38 2.50 -1.35 10.56
C TYR A 38 3.47 -0.49 11.38
N ALA A 39 3.91 -1.01 12.52
CA ALA A 39 4.87 -0.31 13.39
C ALA A 39 6.20 -0.05 12.68
N VAL A 40 6.71 -1.02 11.91
CA VAL A 40 7.94 -0.87 11.15
C VAL A 40 7.78 0.13 10.01
N GLN A 41 6.70 0.03 9.21
CA GLN A 41 6.44 1.00 8.14
C GLN A 41 6.36 2.44 8.66
N THR A 42 5.59 2.64 9.74
CA THR A 42 5.45 3.94 10.38
C THR A 42 6.79 4.41 10.97
N GLY A 43 7.55 3.51 11.62
CA GLY A 43 8.84 3.84 12.23
C GLY A 43 9.90 4.25 11.20
N MET A 44 9.92 3.61 10.04
CA MET A 44 10.82 3.96 8.93
C MET A 44 10.50 5.33 8.32
N ALA A 45 9.24 5.77 8.37
CA ALA A 45 8.85 7.12 7.94
C ALA A 45 9.28 8.20 8.94
N LEU A 46 9.41 7.84 10.22
CA LEU A 46 9.79 8.75 11.31
C LEU A 46 11.31 8.93 11.40
N ASP A 47 12.05 7.83 11.49
CA ASP A 47 13.50 7.86 11.65
C ASP A 47 14.15 6.59 11.10
N LYS A 48 14.78 6.74 9.93
CA LYS A 48 15.54 5.70 9.24
C LYS A 48 17.04 5.96 9.19
N SER A 49 17.50 7.04 9.82
CA SER A 49 18.88 7.53 9.70
C SER A 49 19.66 7.37 11.00
N SER A 50 18.99 7.46 12.15
CA SER A 50 19.66 7.32 13.43
C SER A 50 20.12 5.87 13.67
N PRO A 51 21.37 5.63 14.08
CA PRO A 51 21.87 4.28 14.33
C PRO A 51 21.01 3.46 15.29
N GLY A 52 20.50 4.09 16.36
CA GLY A 52 19.63 3.42 17.34
C GLY A 52 18.24 3.09 16.81
N ALA A 53 17.66 3.93 15.95
CA ALA A 53 16.38 3.67 15.30
C ALA A 53 16.51 2.56 14.26
N LEU A 54 17.57 2.61 13.44
CA LEU A 54 17.86 1.61 12.42
C LEU A 54 18.12 0.23 13.04
N GLN A 55 18.87 0.16 14.13
CA GLN A 55 19.12 -1.10 14.86
C GLN A 55 17.81 -1.69 15.42
N TYR A 56 16.93 -0.85 15.98
CA TYR A 56 15.64 -1.28 16.51
C TYR A 56 14.68 -1.75 15.39
N LEU A 57 14.58 -1.01 14.28
CA LEU A 57 13.74 -1.40 13.15
C LEU A 57 14.25 -2.69 12.49
N THR A 58 15.57 -2.89 12.42
CA THR A 58 16.18 -4.11 11.90
C THR A 58 15.85 -5.33 12.75
N SER A 59 15.78 -5.19 14.08
CA SER A 59 15.39 -6.29 14.97
C SER A 59 13.91 -6.64 14.82
N LEU A 60 13.03 -5.65 14.63
CA LEU A 60 11.62 -5.87 14.31
C LEU A 60 11.44 -6.55 12.95
N LEU A 61 12.20 -6.15 11.93
CA LEU A 61 12.18 -6.81 10.61
C LEU A 61 12.62 -8.27 10.67
N SER A 62 13.66 -8.57 11.44
CA SER A 62 14.12 -9.95 11.67
C SER A 62 13.02 -10.79 12.35
N THR A 63 12.28 -10.17 13.27
CA THR A 63 11.15 -10.81 13.96
C THR A 63 9.98 -11.04 13.01
N LEU A 64 9.67 -10.08 12.13
CA LEU A 64 8.65 -10.22 11.10
C LEU A 64 8.97 -11.36 10.13
N GLU A 65 10.23 -11.48 9.70
CA GLU A 65 10.65 -12.55 8.79
C GLU A 65 10.52 -13.94 9.45
N ALA A 66 10.93 -14.06 10.72
CA ALA A 66 10.76 -15.30 11.48
C ALA A 66 9.28 -15.66 11.67
N THR A 67 8.45 -14.67 12.00
CA THR A 67 7.00 -14.85 12.18
C THR A 67 6.33 -15.26 10.86
N LYS A 68 6.71 -14.64 9.74
CA LYS A 68 6.21 -14.99 8.40
C LYS A 68 6.54 -16.44 8.03
N LYS A 69 7.74 -16.92 8.35
CA LYS A 69 8.13 -18.33 8.15
C LYS A 69 7.31 -19.27 9.01
N GLN A 70 7.03 -18.89 10.26
CA GLN A 70 6.21 -19.68 11.17
C GLN A 70 4.74 -19.77 10.72
N LEU A 71 4.22 -18.71 10.09
CA LEU A 71 2.84 -18.63 9.61
C LEU A 71 2.71 -18.94 8.11
N ALA A 72 3.72 -19.57 7.52
CA ALA A 72 3.73 -19.94 6.11
C ALA A 72 2.54 -20.85 5.78
N GLY A 73 1.75 -20.46 4.78
CA GLY A 73 0.55 -21.19 4.35
C GLY A 73 -0.77 -20.70 4.95
N GLN A 74 -0.76 -19.71 5.84
CA GLN A 74 -2.00 -19.07 6.29
C GLN A 74 -2.47 -18.01 5.27
N GLU A 75 -3.74 -18.10 4.86
CA GLU A 75 -4.33 -17.20 3.88
C GLU A 75 -4.28 -15.73 4.32
N ALA A 76 -4.38 -15.46 5.62
CA ALA A 76 -4.33 -14.10 6.19
C ALA A 76 -2.94 -13.42 6.14
N LEU A 77 -1.90 -14.10 5.64
CA LEU A 77 -0.59 -13.51 5.32
C LEU A 77 -0.31 -13.41 3.83
N THR A 78 -1.15 -14.03 3.00
CA THR A 78 -0.98 -14.08 1.54
C THR A 78 -2.10 -13.38 0.78
N GLN A 79 -3.28 -13.24 1.40
CA GLN A 79 -4.48 -12.66 0.79
C GLN A 79 -4.95 -11.46 1.63
N ASP A 80 -4.96 -10.29 1.01
CA ASP A 80 -5.26 -9.03 1.72
C ASP A 80 -6.72 -8.94 2.16
N MET A 81 -7.68 -9.50 1.43
CA MET A 81 -9.08 -9.54 1.91
C MET A 81 -9.24 -10.40 3.15
N VAL A 82 -8.50 -11.51 3.25
CA VAL A 82 -8.55 -12.39 4.44
C VAL A 82 -7.82 -11.70 5.60
N ALA A 83 -6.69 -11.05 5.34
CA ALA A 83 -5.96 -10.26 6.34
C ALA A 83 -6.80 -9.09 6.87
N GLN A 84 -7.41 -8.31 5.98
CA GLN A 84 -8.28 -7.18 6.28
C GLN A 84 -9.49 -7.65 7.08
N ALA A 85 -10.23 -8.66 6.60
CA ALA A 85 -11.38 -9.21 7.32
C ALA A 85 -10.97 -9.75 8.71
N HIS A 86 -9.77 -10.33 8.84
CA HIS A 86 -9.27 -10.83 10.13
C HIS A 86 -8.95 -9.68 11.09
N VAL A 87 -8.24 -8.65 10.64
CA VAL A 87 -7.90 -7.46 11.43
C VAL A 87 -9.16 -6.66 11.78
N GLU A 88 -10.11 -6.55 10.86
CA GLU A 88 -11.38 -5.85 11.04
C GLU A 88 -12.27 -6.59 12.05
N ASN A 89 -12.47 -7.89 11.90
CA ASN A 89 -13.19 -8.70 12.89
C ASN A 89 -12.55 -8.64 14.28
N PHE A 90 -11.22 -8.59 14.34
CA PHE A 90 -10.50 -8.41 15.60
C PHE A 90 -10.72 -7.02 16.19
N ALA A 91 -10.68 -5.96 15.37
CA ALA A 91 -10.93 -4.58 15.79
C ALA A 91 -12.37 -4.40 16.31
N VAL A 92 -13.37 -4.98 15.63
CA VAL A 92 -14.78 -4.97 16.04
C VAL A 92 -14.96 -5.71 17.37
N LYS A 93 -14.39 -6.90 17.53
CA LYS A 93 -14.41 -7.61 18.81
C LYS A 93 -13.76 -6.76 19.91
N LEU A 94 -12.59 -6.19 19.65
CA LEU A 94 -11.92 -5.35 20.64
C LEU A 94 -12.75 -4.12 21.03
N PHE A 95 -13.53 -3.58 20.09
CA PHE A 95 -14.47 -2.48 20.31
C PHE A 95 -15.66 -2.89 21.19
N GLU A 96 -16.22 -4.09 20.99
CA GLU A 96 -17.30 -4.66 21.80
C GLU A 96 -16.87 -5.00 23.24
N TYR A 97 -15.59 -5.31 23.46
CA TYR A 97 -15.02 -5.66 24.77
C TYR A 97 -14.29 -4.49 25.48
N ALA A 98 -14.40 -3.25 24.98
CA ALA A 98 -13.53 -2.13 25.35
C ALA A 98 -13.83 -1.50 26.73
N ASP A 99 -13.32 -2.12 27.80
CA ASP A 99 -13.10 -1.48 29.12
C ASP A 99 -11.61 -1.08 29.33
N LYS A 100 -10.67 -1.62 28.53
CA LYS A 100 -9.21 -1.44 28.74
C LYS A 100 -8.35 -1.23 27.50
N ASN A 101 -8.88 -1.40 26.28
CA ASN A 101 -8.09 -1.35 25.05
C ASN A 101 -8.67 -0.30 24.09
N ASP A 102 -7.78 0.42 23.40
CA ASP A 102 -8.14 1.49 22.47
C ASP A 102 -8.21 0.95 21.02
N PRO A 103 -9.40 0.70 20.47
CA PRO A 103 -9.58 0.10 19.15
C PRO A 103 -9.09 1.00 18.00
N GLY A 104 -8.88 2.31 18.24
CA GLY A 104 -8.45 3.26 17.22
C GLY A 104 -7.10 2.92 16.58
N HIS A 105 -6.21 2.26 17.32
CA HIS A 105 -4.89 1.87 16.83
C HIS A 105 -4.94 0.68 15.85
N LEU A 106 -5.93 -0.20 15.95
CA LEU A 106 -6.13 -1.29 14.98
C LEU A 106 -6.79 -0.80 13.69
N ILE A 107 -7.64 0.23 13.79
CA ILE A 107 -8.18 0.90 12.60
C ILE A 107 -7.06 1.63 11.83
N ASP A 108 -6.04 2.13 12.53
CA ASP A 108 -4.83 2.64 11.87
C ASP A 108 -4.09 1.51 11.11
N VAL A 109 -4.03 0.28 11.63
CA VAL A 109 -3.44 -0.88 10.93
C VAL A 109 -4.24 -1.26 9.69
N LEU A 110 -5.56 -1.06 9.66
CA LEU A 110 -6.40 -1.34 8.48
C LEU A 110 -6.04 -0.46 7.27
N THR A 111 -5.39 0.69 7.48
CA THR A 111 -4.89 1.53 6.37
C THR A 111 -3.79 0.84 5.54
N LEU A 112 -3.20 -0.25 6.05
CA LEU A 112 -2.31 -1.09 5.26
C LEU A 112 -2.99 -1.76 4.08
N PHE A 113 -4.33 -1.88 4.07
CA PHE A 113 -5.07 -2.62 3.05
C PHE A 113 -5.81 -1.71 2.06
N GLY A 114 -5.74 -0.38 2.22
CA GLY A 114 -6.36 0.59 1.31
C GLY A 114 -6.94 1.82 2.01
N GLU A 115 -7.73 2.60 1.25
CA GLU A 115 -8.55 3.67 1.83
C GLU A 115 -9.69 3.06 2.66
N LEU A 116 -9.85 3.56 3.89
CA LEU A 116 -10.93 3.13 4.78
C LEU A 116 -12.28 3.62 4.23
N ASP A 117 -13.33 2.82 4.36
CA ASP A 117 -14.68 3.28 4.06
C ASP A 117 -15.13 4.39 5.04
N GLU A 118 -16.25 5.04 4.72
CA GLU A 118 -16.78 6.16 5.53
C GLU A 118 -17.12 5.74 6.97
N ASN A 119 -17.57 4.51 7.18
CA ASN A 119 -17.95 3.97 8.48
C ASN A 119 -16.73 3.70 9.38
N LEU A 120 -15.70 3.04 8.84
CA LEU A 120 -14.41 2.83 9.51
C LEU A 120 -13.69 4.16 9.76
N THR A 121 -13.83 5.12 8.86
CA THR A 121 -13.30 6.48 9.04
C THR A 121 -13.99 7.23 10.18
N ALA A 122 -15.33 7.14 10.29
CA ALA A 122 -16.09 7.71 11.39
C ALA A 122 -15.75 7.02 12.72
N THR A 123 -15.66 5.69 12.71
CA THR A 123 -15.26 4.86 13.87
C THR A 123 -13.86 5.22 14.35
N ARG A 124 -12.90 5.43 13.43
CA ARG A 124 -11.53 5.91 13.74
C ARG A 124 -11.53 7.25 14.45
N LYS A 125 -12.31 8.22 13.94
CA LYS A 125 -12.44 9.57 14.53
C LYS A 125 -13.04 9.49 15.93
N TYR A 126 -14.10 8.70 16.09
CA TYR A 126 -14.78 8.50 17.36
C TYR A 126 -13.90 7.80 18.40
N ALA A 127 -13.13 6.77 18.03
CA ALA A 127 -12.19 6.09 18.92
C ALA A 127 -11.09 7.05 19.42
N LYS A 128 -10.50 7.86 18.53
CA LYS A 128 -9.49 8.87 18.89
C LYS A 128 -10.07 9.96 19.79
N TRP A 129 -11.29 10.42 19.52
CA TRP A 129 -11.98 11.36 20.37
C TRP A 129 -12.25 10.78 21.77
N LYS A 130 -12.78 9.56 21.86
CA LYS A 130 -13.10 8.89 23.12
C LYS A 130 -11.85 8.65 23.96
N ALA A 131 -10.74 8.20 23.35
CA ALA A 131 -9.46 8.05 24.03
C ALA A 131 -8.97 9.39 24.63
N THR A 132 -9.09 10.48 23.87
CA THR A 132 -8.74 11.83 24.32
C THR A 132 -9.67 12.31 25.44
N TYR A 133 -10.98 12.05 25.32
CA TYR A 133 -12.00 12.39 26.31
C TYR A 133 -11.76 11.68 27.64
N ILE A 134 -11.57 10.36 27.62
CA ILE A 134 -11.26 9.56 28.81
C ILE A 134 -9.96 10.04 29.46
N HIS A 135 -8.92 10.28 28.66
CA HIS A 135 -7.65 10.80 29.18
C HIS A 135 -7.82 12.16 29.88
N ASN A 136 -8.63 13.07 29.31
CA ASN A 136 -8.91 14.37 29.91
C ASN A 136 -9.79 14.27 31.18
N CYS A 137 -10.80 13.41 31.18
CA CYS A 137 -11.60 13.14 32.38
C CYS A 137 -10.73 12.57 33.51
N LEU A 138 -9.87 11.59 33.21
CA LEU A 138 -8.93 11.04 34.19
C LEU A 138 -7.93 12.08 34.71
N LYS A 139 -7.45 12.98 33.84
CA LYS A 139 -6.54 14.08 34.22
C LYS A 139 -7.22 15.14 35.08
N ASN A 140 -8.52 15.37 34.87
CA ASN A 140 -9.31 16.37 35.58
C ASN A 140 -10.07 15.80 36.79
N GLY A 141 -9.95 14.49 37.07
CA GLY A 141 -10.64 13.82 38.17
C GLY A 141 -12.14 13.58 37.93
N GLU A 142 -12.59 13.66 36.68
CA GLU A 142 -13.97 13.45 36.25
C GLU A 142 -14.20 11.98 35.86
N THR A 143 -15.41 11.46 36.14
CA THR A 143 -15.78 10.09 35.74
C THR A 143 -16.36 10.10 34.33
N PRO A 144 -15.75 9.38 33.36
CA PRO A 144 -16.27 9.31 31.99
C PRO A 144 -17.67 8.70 31.97
N LYS A 145 -18.63 9.32 31.28
CA LYS A 145 -19.97 8.75 31.10
C LYS A 145 -19.99 7.78 29.90
N PRO A 146 -20.60 6.58 30.00
CA PRO A 146 -20.80 5.69 28.86
C PRO A 146 -21.62 6.38 27.76
N GLY A 147 -21.16 6.31 26.50
CA GLY A 147 -21.85 6.94 25.36
C GLY A 147 -23.15 6.21 24.97
N PRO A 148 -24.15 6.92 24.39
CA PRO A 148 -25.39 6.29 23.92
C PRO A 148 -25.15 5.39 22.70
N PRO A 149 -26.05 4.42 22.43
CA PRO A 149 -25.81 3.34 21.46
C PRO A 149 -26.21 3.66 20.01
N GLU A 150 -26.44 4.92 19.64
CA GLU A 150 -26.86 5.28 18.28
C GLU A 150 -25.94 6.36 17.70
N GLY A 151 -25.37 6.05 16.53
CA GLY A 151 -24.47 6.92 15.80
C GLY A 151 -25.19 7.98 14.97
N GLU A 152 -24.35 8.81 14.36
CA GLU A 152 -24.58 9.60 13.14
C GLU A 152 -24.85 11.12 13.30
N ASP A 153 -25.51 11.63 14.34
CA ASP A 153 -25.98 13.04 14.30
C ASP A 153 -25.18 14.14 15.04
N GLU A 154 -24.12 13.84 15.81
CA GLU A 154 -23.36 14.87 16.56
C GLU A 154 -21.93 15.14 16.05
N LEU A 155 -21.61 14.82 14.80
CA LEU A 155 -20.29 15.12 14.21
C LEU A 155 -20.22 16.48 13.49
N ALA A 156 -21.32 17.22 13.39
CA ALA A 156 -21.39 18.50 12.66
C ALA A 156 -21.03 19.74 13.50
N ASP A 157 -21.05 19.66 14.83
CA ASP A 157 -21.00 20.84 15.72
C ASP A 157 -19.64 21.15 16.37
N LEU A 158 -18.54 20.58 15.87
CA LEU A 158 -17.21 20.76 16.47
C LEU A 158 -16.13 21.18 15.46
N GLU A 159 -16.41 22.24 14.71
CA GLU A 159 -15.35 23.18 14.29
C GLU A 159 -15.40 24.42 15.19
N LEU A 160 -14.20 24.90 15.58
CA LEU A 160 -13.88 26.13 16.33
C LEU A 160 -13.85 26.03 17.87
N HIS A 161 -12.66 25.74 18.42
CA HIS A 161 -11.97 26.71 19.29
C HIS A 161 -10.51 26.32 19.53
N VAL A 162 -9.60 27.05 18.89
CA VAL A 162 -8.21 27.18 19.33
C VAL A 162 -8.18 28.28 20.40
N PRO A 163 -7.88 27.99 21.69
CA PRO A 163 -7.71 29.06 22.65
C PRO A 163 -6.34 29.72 22.45
N PRO A 164 -6.24 31.06 22.45
CA PRO A 164 -4.97 31.76 22.40
C PRO A 164 -4.20 31.65 23.74
N LYS A 165 -2.91 31.95 23.68
CA LYS A 165 -1.96 31.95 24.81
C LYS A 165 -2.46 32.77 26.02
N PRO A 166 -2.04 32.43 27.24
CA PRO A 166 -2.51 33.09 28.45
C PRO A 166 -1.78 34.41 28.68
N ASP A 167 -2.54 35.48 28.86
CA ASP A 167 -2.09 36.67 29.57
C ASP A 167 -3.07 37.00 30.71
N GLN A 168 -2.48 37.12 31.89
CA GLN A 168 -2.82 37.97 33.04
C GLN A 168 -4.21 37.88 33.71
N ALA A 169 -4.14 37.30 34.92
CA ALA A 169 -4.91 37.54 36.14
C ALA A 169 -5.98 38.65 36.16
N SER A 170 -7.16 38.32 36.72
CA SER A 170 -7.78 39.04 37.84
C SER A 170 -9.04 38.33 38.38
N SER A 171 -8.94 37.87 39.63
CA SER A 171 -9.91 37.89 40.74
C SER A 171 -11.35 38.40 40.48
N VAL A 172 -12.37 37.71 41.02
CA VAL A 172 -13.21 38.09 42.19
C VAL A 172 -14.35 37.06 42.42
N HIS A 173 -14.55 36.65 43.69
CA HIS A 173 -15.60 35.80 44.31
C HIS A 173 -16.89 36.62 44.69
N PRO A 174 -17.91 36.12 45.43
CA PRO A 174 -18.77 34.92 45.32
C PRO A 174 -20.27 35.24 45.71
N ALA A 175 -21.02 34.21 46.13
CA ALA A 175 -22.36 34.16 46.79
C ALA A 175 -23.53 33.78 45.86
N ASP A 176 -24.52 32.98 46.25
CA ASP A 176 -25.11 32.77 47.58
C ASP A 176 -25.85 31.41 47.69
N ALA A 177 -26.14 31.01 48.93
CA ALA A 177 -26.76 29.76 49.37
C ALA A 177 -28.30 29.75 49.30
N GLY A 178 -28.90 28.55 49.28
CA GLY A 178 -30.35 28.37 49.34
C GLY A 178 -30.80 26.94 49.65
N ASN A 179 -30.94 26.68 50.95
CA ASN A 179 -31.46 25.49 51.65
C ASN A 179 -32.76 24.86 51.08
N ALA A 180 -32.92 23.53 51.20
CA ALA A 180 -33.88 22.89 52.15
C ALA A 180 -34.41 21.49 51.74
N SER A 181 -34.22 20.54 52.67
CA SER A 181 -35.19 19.52 53.15
C SER A 181 -35.40 18.17 52.41
N ALA A 182 -35.02 17.10 53.12
CA ALA A 182 -35.53 15.72 53.02
C ALA A 182 -36.78 15.51 53.93
N PRO A 183 -37.53 14.40 53.80
CA PRO A 183 -37.31 13.21 54.66
C PRO A 183 -37.47 11.84 53.94
N SER A 184 -36.63 10.83 54.25
CA SER A 184 -36.91 9.53 54.96
C SER A 184 -38.20 8.80 54.52
N THR A 185 -38.28 7.48 54.25
CA THR A 185 -37.68 6.28 54.90
C THR A 185 -38.06 4.99 54.09
N HIS A 186 -37.38 3.84 54.38
CA HIS A 186 -37.79 2.43 54.12
C HIS A 186 -37.67 1.89 52.66
N THR A 187 -37.14 0.70 52.29
CA THR A 187 -36.68 -0.54 52.96
C THR A 187 -35.83 -1.35 51.93
N GLN A 188 -34.80 -2.09 52.36
CA GLN A 188 -34.18 -3.19 51.59
C GLN A 188 -35.09 -4.44 51.58
N PRO A 189 -34.97 -5.34 50.58
CA PRO A 189 -34.20 -6.57 50.80
C PRO A 189 -33.42 -7.14 49.59
N SER A 190 -32.22 -7.64 49.91
CA SER A 190 -31.62 -8.95 49.59
C SER A 190 -31.72 -9.59 48.19
N SER A 191 -30.54 -9.90 47.62
CA SER A 191 -30.27 -10.84 46.52
C SER A 191 -30.64 -12.30 46.86
N PRO A 192 -30.72 -13.17 45.83
CA PRO A 192 -30.21 -14.52 45.98
C PRO A 192 -29.24 -14.96 44.87
N GLU A 193 -28.33 -15.82 45.31
CA GLU A 193 -27.18 -16.43 44.67
C GLU A 193 -27.45 -17.41 43.52
N ARG A 194 -26.37 -17.62 42.77
CA ARG A 194 -26.12 -18.55 41.67
C ARG A 194 -26.05 -20.02 42.15
N PRO A 195 -26.54 -21.01 41.38
CA PRO A 195 -26.24 -22.43 41.62
C PRO A 195 -24.95 -22.87 40.90
N VAL A 196 -24.15 -23.68 41.62
CA VAL A 196 -22.93 -24.38 41.19
C VAL A 196 -23.22 -25.88 41.13
N ALA A 197 -22.74 -26.60 40.09
CA ALA A 197 -22.26 -28.00 40.09
C ALA A 197 -21.97 -28.48 38.64
N PRO A 198 -21.27 -29.62 38.41
CA PRO A 198 -19.97 -30.04 38.97
C PRO A 198 -18.97 -30.51 37.89
N ALA A 199 -17.72 -30.72 38.32
CA ALA A 199 -16.57 -31.16 37.52
C ALA A 199 -16.66 -32.62 37.02
N ARG A 200 -16.04 -32.91 35.87
CA ARG A 200 -15.77 -34.28 35.40
C ARG A 200 -14.32 -34.44 34.92
N ALA A 201 -13.77 -35.61 35.26
CA ALA A 201 -12.39 -36.06 35.29
C ALA A 201 -11.63 -36.15 33.95
N GLN A 202 -10.30 -35.99 34.05
CA GLN A 202 -9.29 -36.33 33.03
C GLN A 202 -8.92 -37.82 33.09
N PRO A 203 -8.54 -38.47 31.97
CA PRO A 203 -7.87 -39.79 31.99
C PRO A 203 -6.33 -39.67 32.01
N GLN A 204 -5.70 -40.54 32.80
CA GLN A 204 -4.26 -40.74 32.97
C GLN A 204 -3.63 -41.54 31.81
N VAL A 205 -2.33 -41.33 31.60
CA VAL A 205 -1.45 -42.04 30.65
C VAL A 205 -0.72 -43.20 31.37
N PRO A 206 -0.57 -44.40 30.78
CA PRO A 206 0.26 -45.46 31.36
C PRO A 206 1.74 -45.37 30.96
N GLN A 207 2.62 -45.68 31.91
CA GLN A 207 4.07 -45.85 31.77
C GLN A 207 4.42 -47.20 31.12
N HIS A 208 5.50 -47.25 30.34
CA HIS A 208 6.26 -48.49 30.11
C HIS A 208 7.76 -48.22 29.91
N ASP A 209 8.52 -48.81 30.83
CA ASP A 209 9.82 -49.50 30.75
C ASP A 209 11.03 -48.99 29.96
N ASN A 210 12.17 -49.18 30.64
CA ASN A 210 13.52 -48.76 30.33
C ASN A 210 14.36 -50.02 30.03
N ALA A 211 15.18 -50.01 28.97
CA ALA A 211 16.22 -51.03 28.74
C ALA A 211 17.41 -50.48 27.90
N SER A 212 18.48 -50.13 28.62
CA SER A 212 19.92 -50.44 28.43
C SER A 212 20.68 -50.30 27.08
N TYR A 213 21.60 -49.31 27.07
CA TYR A 213 23.06 -49.27 26.73
C TYR A 213 23.58 -49.55 25.28
N PRO A 214 24.80 -49.07 24.87
CA PRO A 214 25.87 -48.40 25.64
C PRO A 214 26.48 -47.10 25.03
N GLU A 215 27.31 -46.44 25.84
CA GLU A 215 28.22 -45.34 25.50
C GLU A 215 29.30 -45.73 24.48
N SER A 216 29.64 -44.81 23.57
CA SER A 216 30.97 -44.75 22.96
C SER A 216 31.41 -43.30 22.80
N ALA A 217 32.55 -42.99 23.42
CA ALA A 217 33.24 -41.72 23.37
C ALA A 217 33.83 -41.42 21.98
N GLY A 218 33.91 -40.13 21.64
CA GLY A 218 35.03 -39.59 20.87
C GLY A 218 34.71 -38.87 19.56
N SER A 219 35.19 -37.62 19.51
CA SER A 219 35.57 -36.81 18.33
C SER A 219 34.49 -36.08 17.53
N ASN A 220 34.30 -34.80 17.91
CA ASN A 220 33.88 -33.72 16.99
C ASN A 220 34.98 -33.44 15.96
N PRO A 221 34.63 -33.25 14.69
CA PRO A 221 35.22 -32.21 13.87
C PRO A 221 34.18 -31.12 13.60
N ALA A 222 34.57 -29.88 13.88
CA ALA A 222 33.80 -28.68 13.62
C ALA A 222 33.42 -28.59 12.12
N ALA A 223 32.14 -28.73 11.80
CA ALA A 223 31.59 -28.28 10.53
C ALA A 223 31.27 -26.79 10.65
N ALA A 224 32.08 -25.98 9.97
CA ALA A 224 31.91 -24.54 9.87
C ALA A 224 30.51 -24.19 9.36
N ALA A 225 29.81 -23.30 10.08
CA ALA A 225 28.62 -22.64 9.58
C ALA A 225 28.98 -21.82 8.32
N PRO A 226 28.13 -21.79 7.28
CA PRO A 226 28.36 -20.92 6.13
C PRO A 226 28.34 -19.45 6.57
N PRO A 227 29.17 -18.58 5.96
CA PRO A 227 29.31 -17.20 6.40
C PRO A 227 28.01 -16.44 6.17
N SER A 228 27.59 -15.71 7.19
CA SER A 228 26.52 -14.72 7.15
C SER A 228 26.82 -13.72 6.03
N SER A 229 26.23 -13.90 4.86
CA SER A 229 26.25 -12.91 3.80
C SER A 229 25.53 -11.67 4.32
N LYS A 230 26.29 -10.62 4.61
CA LYS A 230 25.73 -9.30 4.96
C LYS A 230 24.81 -8.88 3.81
N LEU A 231 23.50 -8.89 4.04
CA LEU A 231 22.51 -8.27 3.17
C LEU A 231 22.99 -6.86 2.84
N THR A 232 23.09 -6.56 1.55
CA THR A 232 23.61 -5.28 1.04
C THR A 232 22.49 -4.25 0.94
N MET A 233 22.83 -2.96 0.90
CA MET A 233 21.83 -1.88 0.77
C MET A 233 20.92 -2.07 -0.45
N ASP A 234 21.42 -2.72 -1.50
CA ASP A 234 20.67 -3.05 -2.71
C ASP A 234 19.68 -4.19 -2.48
N ASP A 235 20.04 -5.21 -1.68
CA ASP A 235 19.11 -6.26 -1.21
C ASP A 235 17.99 -5.66 -0.34
N PHE A 236 18.31 -4.63 0.45
CA PHE A 236 17.35 -3.90 1.29
C PHE A 236 16.42 -2.99 0.48
N ILE A 237 16.89 -2.34 -0.59
CA ILE A 237 16.04 -1.54 -1.50
C ILE A 237 15.13 -2.45 -2.34
N ALA A 238 15.65 -3.58 -2.81
CA ALA A 238 14.87 -4.60 -3.50
C ALA A 238 13.79 -5.21 -2.58
N ALA A 239 14.13 -5.54 -1.33
CA ALA A 239 13.18 -6.01 -0.32
C ALA A 239 12.16 -4.94 0.10
N GLN A 240 12.56 -3.66 0.18
CA GLN A 240 11.67 -2.53 0.48
C GLN A 240 10.69 -2.25 -0.67
N ASN A 241 11.12 -2.38 -1.93
CA ASN A 241 10.23 -2.31 -3.08
C ASN A 241 9.29 -3.51 -3.11
N ALA A 242 9.79 -4.74 -2.92
CA ALA A 242 8.94 -5.93 -2.84
C ALA A 242 7.91 -5.87 -1.68
N ALA A 243 8.27 -5.29 -0.53
CA ALA A 243 7.40 -5.15 0.63
C ALA A 243 6.42 -3.96 0.54
N LYS A 244 6.75 -2.90 -0.20
CA LYS A 244 5.82 -1.78 -0.49
C LYS A 244 4.63 -2.19 -1.35
N PHE A 245 4.77 -3.25 -2.16
CA PHE A 245 3.72 -3.74 -3.08
C PHE A 245 3.14 -5.10 -2.66
N ALA A 246 3.46 -5.55 -1.44
CA ALA A 246 2.85 -6.71 -0.78
C ALA A 246 1.49 -6.39 -0.13
N VAL A 247 0.94 -5.20 -0.39
CA VAL A 247 -0.30 -4.62 0.16
C VAL A 247 -1.53 -4.91 -0.72
N SER A 248 -1.34 -5.60 -1.85
CA SER A 248 -2.42 -6.03 -2.74
C SER A 248 -1.83 -7.06 -3.70
N ASP A 249 -1.73 -8.32 -3.26
CA ASP A 249 -1.05 -9.37 -4.04
C ASP A 249 -1.69 -9.59 -5.43
N HIS A 250 -2.95 -9.21 -5.59
CA HIS A 250 -3.65 -9.28 -6.88
C HIS A 250 -3.32 -8.11 -7.82
N ASN A 251 -3.07 -6.89 -7.30
CA ASN A 251 -3.04 -5.65 -8.10
C ASN A 251 -2.08 -5.70 -9.29
N VAL A 252 -2.54 -5.17 -10.41
CA VAL A 252 -1.77 -5.02 -11.65
C VAL A 252 -1.51 -3.54 -11.95
N PHE A 253 -2.42 -2.66 -11.54
CA PHE A 253 -2.26 -1.21 -11.55
C PHE A 253 -1.64 -0.75 -10.23
N GLY A 254 -0.88 0.34 -10.25
CA GLY A 254 -0.29 0.90 -9.01
C GLY A 254 0.98 0.19 -8.53
N VAL A 255 1.46 -0.83 -9.24
CA VAL A 255 2.63 -1.64 -8.89
C VAL A 255 3.74 -1.48 -9.94
N PRO A 256 5.00 -1.83 -9.63
CA PRO A 256 6.09 -1.76 -10.61
C PRO A 256 5.77 -2.57 -11.87
N LEU A 257 6.24 -2.09 -13.03
CA LEU A 257 5.95 -2.74 -14.32
C LEU A 257 6.35 -4.22 -14.34
N SER A 258 7.48 -4.57 -13.74
CA SER A 258 7.96 -5.94 -13.59
C SER A 258 7.00 -6.83 -12.77
N VAL A 259 6.38 -6.26 -11.73
CA VAL A 259 5.38 -6.94 -10.89
C VAL A 259 4.07 -7.10 -11.67
N ALA A 260 3.61 -6.05 -12.35
CA ALA A 260 2.41 -6.10 -13.20
C ALA A 260 2.55 -7.18 -14.30
N LEU A 261 3.73 -7.25 -14.94
CA LEU A 261 4.04 -8.25 -15.96
C LEU A 261 4.04 -9.67 -15.37
N SER A 262 4.66 -9.86 -14.21
CA SER A 262 4.71 -11.18 -13.55
C SER A 262 3.32 -11.67 -13.13
N ARG A 263 2.43 -10.74 -12.72
CA ARG A 263 1.07 -11.07 -12.28
C ARG A 263 0.10 -11.34 -13.44
N MET A 264 0.33 -10.72 -14.59
CA MET A 264 -0.59 -10.81 -15.73
C MET A 264 0.15 -10.82 -17.08
N PRO A 265 0.97 -11.84 -17.35
CA PRO A 265 1.80 -11.89 -18.56
C PRO A 265 0.97 -12.08 -19.83
N SER A 266 1.47 -11.53 -20.96
CA SER A 266 0.90 -11.83 -22.28
C SER A 266 1.18 -13.29 -22.68
N HIS A 267 0.22 -13.95 -23.32
CA HIS A 267 0.28 -15.37 -23.64
C HIS A 267 1.31 -15.72 -24.73
N ASP A 268 1.70 -14.75 -25.54
CA ASP A 268 2.64 -14.87 -26.66
C ASP A 268 4.09 -14.57 -26.27
N GLY A 269 4.36 -14.33 -24.98
CA GLY A 269 5.71 -14.03 -24.47
C GLY A 269 6.15 -12.58 -24.67
N VAL A 270 5.28 -11.70 -25.18
CA VAL A 270 5.57 -10.25 -25.19
C VAL A 270 5.67 -9.76 -23.74
N LEU A 271 6.73 -8.99 -23.45
CA LEU A 271 7.02 -8.47 -22.10
C LEU A 271 6.12 -7.28 -21.71
N LEU A 272 4.81 -7.47 -21.85
CA LEU A 272 3.77 -6.54 -21.43
C LEU A 272 2.67 -7.25 -20.65
N PRO A 273 2.08 -6.59 -19.64
CA PRO A 273 0.85 -7.09 -19.03
C PRO A 273 -0.26 -7.22 -20.07
N VAL A 274 -1.02 -8.31 -20.05
CA VAL A 274 -2.03 -8.59 -21.10
C VAL A 274 -3.07 -7.47 -21.22
N VAL A 275 -3.48 -6.85 -20.11
CA VAL A 275 -4.43 -5.73 -20.13
C VAL A 275 -3.89 -4.51 -20.88
N VAL A 276 -2.60 -4.21 -20.73
CA VAL A 276 -1.93 -3.10 -21.43
C VAL A 276 -1.88 -3.42 -22.92
N ARG A 277 -1.50 -4.65 -23.26
CA ARG A 277 -1.42 -5.11 -24.64
C ARG A 277 -2.79 -5.07 -25.32
N GLN A 278 -3.81 -5.61 -24.64
CA GLN A 278 -5.19 -5.62 -25.11
C GLN A 278 -5.73 -4.19 -25.35
N CYS A 279 -5.41 -3.23 -24.48
CA CYS A 279 -5.79 -1.83 -24.71
C CYS A 279 -5.16 -1.27 -25.99
N ILE A 280 -3.86 -1.50 -26.20
CA ILE A 280 -3.14 -1.02 -27.38
C ILE A 280 -3.71 -1.66 -28.65
N ASP A 281 -3.87 -2.99 -28.66
CA ASP A 281 -4.38 -3.75 -29.80
C ASP A 281 -5.81 -3.34 -30.14
N TYR A 282 -6.68 -3.17 -29.14
CA TYR A 282 -8.06 -2.75 -29.35
C TYR A 282 -8.13 -1.36 -30.01
N VAL A 283 -7.31 -0.41 -29.56
CA VAL A 283 -7.27 0.92 -30.18
C VAL A 283 -6.63 0.87 -31.56
N SER A 284 -5.58 0.07 -31.79
CA SER A 284 -4.99 -0.13 -33.12
C SER A 284 -5.97 -0.76 -34.10
N GLN A 285 -6.82 -1.68 -33.64
CA GLN A 285 -7.76 -2.39 -34.49
C GLN A 285 -9.04 -1.58 -34.79
N TYR A 286 -9.58 -0.87 -33.79
CA TYR A 286 -10.90 -0.25 -33.88
C TYR A 286 -10.89 1.29 -33.72
N GLY A 287 -9.82 1.87 -33.17
CA GLY A 287 -9.77 3.26 -32.73
C GLY A 287 -9.01 4.23 -33.63
N LEU A 288 -8.35 3.76 -34.70
CA LEU A 288 -7.49 4.61 -35.53
C LEU A 288 -8.24 5.76 -36.21
N GLU A 289 -9.53 5.58 -36.53
CA GLU A 289 -10.36 6.61 -37.17
C GLU A 289 -11.32 7.30 -36.18
N THR A 290 -11.40 6.85 -34.93
CA THR A 290 -12.33 7.40 -33.94
C THR A 290 -11.93 8.79 -33.50
N GLU A 291 -12.83 9.76 -33.73
CA GLU A 291 -12.60 11.14 -33.33
C GLU A 291 -12.31 11.27 -31.83
N GLY A 292 -11.22 11.97 -31.50
CA GLY A 292 -10.87 12.25 -30.12
C GLY A 292 -10.40 11.02 -29.32
N VAL A 293 -9.97 9.93 -29.97
CA VAL A 293 -9.28 8.81 -29.30
C VAL A 293 -8.16 9.33 -28.37
N TYR A 294 -8.02 8.76 -27.17
CA TYR A 294 -7.20 9.29 -26.05
C TYR A 294 -7.62 10.63 -25.44
N ARG A 295 -8.30 11.53 -26.16
CA ARG A 295 -8.78 12.81 -25.62
C ARG A 295 -10.10 12.64 -24.86
N ILE A 296 -11.08 12.00 -25.48
CA ILE A 296 -12.34 11.64 -24.85
C ILE A 296 -12.06 10.54 -23.83
N SER A 297 -12.70 10.63 -22.67
CA SER A 297 -12.52 9.69 -21.57
C SER A 297 -13.85 9.03 -21.26
N SER A 298 -13.82 7.72 -21.06
CA SER A 298 -14.96 6.96 -20.54
C SER A 298 -15.35 7.45 -19.13
N PRO A 299 -16.59 7.18 -18.71
CA PRO A 299 -17.03 7.47 -17.35
C PRO A 299 -16.04 6.92 -16.32
N LYS A 300 -15.72 7.73 -15.30
CA LYS A 300 -14.73 7.35 -14.29
C LYS A 300 -15.10 6.04 -13.57
N SER A 301 -16.36 5.86 -13.22
CA SER A 301 -16.88 4.65 -12.57
C SER A 301 -16.63 3.39 -13.40
N HIS A 302 -16.90 3.45 -14.70
CA HIS A 302 -16.64 2.34 -15.62
C HIS A 302 -15.14 2.02 -15.74
N LEU A 303 -14.28 3.05 -15.77
CA LEU A 303 -12.84 2.84 -15.73
C LEU A 303 -12.36 2.27 -14.38
N ASP A 304 -13.03 2.60 -13.26
CA ASP A 304 -12.77 2.02 -11.95
C ASP A 304 -13.12 0.53 -11.95
N GLU A 305 -14.28 0.15 -12.49
CA GLU A 305 -14.70 -1.24 -12.65
C GLU A 305 -13.74 -2.06 -13.53
N LEU A 306 -13.36 -1.55 -14.72
CA LEU A 306 -12.43 -2.24 -15.60
C LEU A 306 -11.04 -2.40 -14.98
N GLU A 307 -10.57 -1.39 -14.24
CA GLU A 307 -9.31 -1.47 -13.50
C GLU A 307 -9.39 -2.50 -12.38
N GLU A 308 -10.49 -2.54 -11.63
CA GLU A 308 -10.70 -3.53 -10.58
C GLU A 308 -10.71 -4.95 -11.15
N MET A 309 -11.43 -5.18 -12.26
CA MET A 309 -11.41 -6.46 -12.96
C MET A 309 -9.98 -6.88 -13.33
N ALA A 310 -9.19 -5.95 -13.86
CA ALA A 310 -7.79 -6.21 -14.18
C ALA A 310 -6.97 -6.51 -12.90
N ASN A 311 -7.13 -5.73 -11.84
CA ASN A 311 -6.44 -5.96 -10.57
C ASN A 311 -6.77 -7.33 -9.96
N TRP A 312 -7.98 -7.85 -10.19
CA TRP A 312 -8.37 -9.20 -9.78
C TRP A 312 -8.01 -10.29 -10.80
N ARG A 313 -7.30 -9.94 -11.87
CA ARG A 313 -6.92 -10.85 -12.98
C ARG A 313 -8.13 -11.52 -13.63
N LYS A 314 -9.29 -10.84 -13.59
CA LYS A 314 -10.50 -11.24 -14.28
C LYS A 314 -10.42 -10.81 -15.76
N PRO A 315 -11.10 -11.51 -16.68
CA PRO A 315 -11.16 -11.10 -18.08
C PRO A 315 -11.71 -9.68 -18.22
N VAL A 316 -10.95 -8.79 -18.85
CA VAL A 316 -11.37 -7.41 -19.13
C VAL A 316 -11.97 -7.36 -20.54
N HIS A 317 -13.23 -6.99 -20.65
CA HIS A 317 -13.91 -6.85 -21.94
C HIS A 317 -13.98 -5.37 -22.33
N LEU A 318 -13.21 -5.00 -23.35
CA LEU A 318 -13.22 -3.65 -23.92
C LEU A 318 -14.33 -3.58 -24.97
N ASN A 319 -15.32 -2.74 -24.75
CA ASN A 319 -16.44 -2.54 -25.68
C ASN A 319 -16.32 -1.21 -26.44
N ASP A 320 -15.62 -0.23 -25.87
CA ASP A 320 -15.44 1.10 -26.44
C ASP A 320 -13.95 1.45 -26.53
N VAL A 321 -13.55 2.19 -27.58
CA VAL A 321 -12.15 2.59 -27.78
C VAL A 321 -11.67 3.60 -26.72
N HIS A 322 -12.58 4.38 -26.15
CA HIS A 322 -12.33 5.31 -25.06
C HIS A 322 -12.08 4.56 -23.74
N ASP A 323 -12.63 3.35 -23.57
CA ASP A 323 -12.32 2.48 -22.42
C ASP A 323 -10.87 2.03 -22.49
N ALA A 324 -10.48 1.48 -23.64
CA ALA A 324 -9.12 1.02 -23.91
C ALA A 324 -8.09 2.16 -23.74
N ALA A 325 -8.36 3.31 -24.37
CA ALA A 325 -7.50 4.48 -24.26
C ALA A 325 -7.47 5.04 -22.83
N GLY A 326 -8.60 5.04 -22.12
CA GLY A 326 -8.74 5.48 -20.74
C GLY A 326 -7.94 4.62 -19.77
N LEU A 327 -8.07 3.30 -19.90
CA LEU A 327 -7.43 2.30 -19.06
C LEU A 327 -5.91 2.29 -19.27
N LEU A 328 -5.44 2.39 -20.52
CA LEU A 328 -4.01 2.54 -20.82
C LEU A 328 -3.40 3.80 -20.18
N LYS A 329 -4.06 4.96 -20.34
CA LYS A 329 -3.62 6.21 -19.68
C LYS A 329 -3.56 6.08 -18.15
N ARG A 330 -4.46 5.27 -17.57
CA ARG A 330 -4.53 5.04 -16.13
C ARG A 330 -3.40 4.17 -15.64
N PHE A 331 -3.10 3.09 -16.38
CA PHE A 331 -1.96 2.23 -16.11
C PHE A 331 -0.66 3.05 -16.07
N LEU A 332 -0.40 3.83 -17.13
CA LEU A 332 0.81 4.67 -17.23
C LEU A 332 0.94 5.67 -16.06
N ARG A 333 -0.16 6.33 -15.68
CA ARG A 333 -0.16 7.31 -14.56
C ARG A 333 0.04 6.67 -13.19
N LYS A 334 -0.41 5.44 -13.00
CA LYS A 334 -0.35 4.73 -11.71
C LYS A 334 0.96 3.97 -11.51
N LEU A 335 1.85 3.92 -12.50
CA LEU A 335 3.17 3.31 -12.30
C LEU A 335 3.92 4.04 -11.16
N PRO A 336 4.46 3.30 -10.18
CA PRO A 336 5.15 3.92 -9.04
C PRO A 336 6.48 4.57 -9.44
N ASN A 337 7.11 4.05 -10.49
CA ASN A 337 8.36 4.55 -11.05
C ASN A 337 8.10 4.95 -12.50
N ASN A 338 8.84 5.95 -13.01
CA ASN A 338 8.68 6.36 -14.40
C ASN A 338 8.96 5.19 -15.38
N VAL A 339 8.30 5.15 -16.54
CA VAL A 339 8.56 4.12 -17.56
C VAL A 339 9.99 4.19 -18.11
N LEU A 340 10.65 5.35 -18.07
CA LEU A 340 12.07 5.51 -18.38
C LEU A 340 12.97 5.14 -17.20
N THR A 341 12.43 4.62 -16.11
CA THR A 341 13.05 4.50 -14.77
C THR A 341 13.43 5.87 -14.19
N ASP A 342 13.35 6.03 -12.86
CA ASP A 342 13.69 7.32 -12.24
C ASP A 342 15.19 7.66 -12.36
N GLU A 343 16.03 6.63 -12.41
CA GLU A 343 17.48 6.75 -12.60
C GLU A 343 17.83 7.30 -13.98
N MET A 344 17.24 6.74 -15.05
CA MET A 344 17.62 7.11 -16.41
C MET A 344 16.82 8.29 -16.97
N ARG A 345 15.61 8.58 -16.45
CA ARG A 345 14.76 9.69 -16.92
C ARG A 345 15.53 11.00 -17.04
N ASN A 346 16.32 11.37 -16.03
CA ASN A 346 17.11 12.62 -16.05
C ASN A 346 18.12 12.67 -17.20
N THR A 347 18.67 11.52 -17.58
CA THR A 347 19.59 11.40 -18.72
C THR A 347 18.85 11.60 -20.04
N PHE A 348 17.67 10.98 -20.21
CA PHE A 348 16.82 11.20 -21.37
C PHE A 348 16.43 12.68 -21.53
N GLU A 349 16.03 13.33 -20.44
CA GLU A 349 15.64 14.75 -20.45
C GLU A 349 16.81 15.67 -20.83
N LYS A 350 18.00 15.43 -20.28
CA LYS A 350 19.22 16.20 -20.64
C LYS A 350 19.57 16.05 -22.11
N ILE A 351 19.59 14.83 -22.63
CA ILE A 351 19.87 14.56 -24.05
C ILE A 351 18.82 15.24 -24.94
N ALA A 352 17.54 15.16 -24.59
CA ALA A 352 16.48 15.81 -25.35
C ALA A 352 16.59 17.33 -25.33
N ALA A 353 17.00 17.95 -24.22
CA ALA A 353 17.17 19.40 -24.10
C ALA A 353 18.22 19.99 -25.07
N GLU A 354 19.19 19.19 -25.49
CA GLU A 354 20.21 19.55 -26.48
C GLU A 354 19.70 19.52 -27.93
N CYS A 355 18.45 19.09 -28.15
CA CYS A 355 17.90 18.97 -29.49
C CYS A 355 17.63 20.34 -30.15
N PRO A 356 18.29 20.67 -31.28
CA PRO A 356 18.02 21.91 -32.02
C PRO A 356 16.76 21.81 -32.90
N CYS A 357 16.22 20.60 -33.09
CA CYS A 357 15.22 20.27 -34.12
C CYS A 357 13.77 20.65 -33.77
N ARG A 358 13.54 21.71 -32.98
CA ARG A 358 12.25 22.01 -32.34
C ARG A 358 11.05 22.07 -33.30
N SER A 359 11.26 22.46 -34.56
CA SER A 359 10.22 22.60 -35.59
C SER A 359 10.20 21.49 -36.64
N LEU A 360 11.13 20.52 -36.59
CA LEU A 360 11.23 19.52 -37.66
C LEU A 360 10.16 18.42 -37.54
N PRO A 361 9.73 17.82 -38.67
CA PRO A 361 8.76 16.72 -38.69
C PRO A 361 9.31 15.41 -38.09
N ALA A 362 10.63 15.22 -38.13
CA ALA A 362 11.34 14.10 -37.49
C ALA A 362 12.72 14.60 -37.02
N CYS A 363 13.25 14.01 -35.95
CA CYS A 363 14.54 14.34 -35.38
C CYS A 363 15.57 13.32 -35.87
N ARG A 364 16.45 13.74 -36.78
CA ARG A 364 17.54 12.92 -37.32
C ARG A 364 18.93 13.42 -36.93
N CYS A 365 19.02 14.23 -35.87
CA CYS A 365 20.30 14.70 -35.37
C CYS A 365 20.86 13.72 -34.34
N LEU A 366 22.09 13.98 -33.89
CA LEU A 366 22.80 13.17 -32.89
C LEU A 366 21.96 12.84 -31.64
N VAL A 367 21.03 13.72 -31.24
CA VAL A 367 20.13 13.46 -30.11
C VAL A 367 19.32 12.19 -30.30
N ALA A 368 18.80 11.91 -31.50
CA ALA A 368 18.04 10.69 -31.75
C ALA A 368 18.90 9.44 -31.52
N ASP A 369 20.14 9.44 -32.02
CA ASP A 369 21.09 8.34 -31.83
C ASP A 369 21.46 8.15 -30.35
N LEU A 370 21.68 9.26 -29.62
CA LEU A 370 21.97 9.23 -28.18
C LEU A 370 20.80 8.68 -27.37
N LEU A 371 19.56 9.07 -27.69
CA LEU A 371 18.35 8.53 -27.05
C LEU A 371 18.20 7.03 -27.35
N LYS A 372 18.44 6.61 -28.60
CA LYS A 372 18.45 5.19 -28.99
C LYS A 372 19.47 4.37 -28.17
N ALA A 373 20.66 4.92 -27.95
CA ALA A 373 21.69 4.29 -27.13
C ALA A 373 21.34 4.22 -25.62
N GLN A 374 20.48 5.11 -25.11
CA GLN A 374 19.95 4.96 -23.75
C GLN A 374 18.79 3.98 -23.69
N LEU A 375 17.92 3.94 -24.71
CA LEU A 375 16.81 2.98 -24.77
C LEU A 375 17.29 1.53 -24.64
N SER A 376 18.43 1.17 -25.24
CA SER A 376 19.00 -0.18 -25.14
C SER A 376 19.50 -0.57 -23.75
N LYS A 377 19.52 0.35 -22.79
CA LYS A 377 19.94 0.10 -21.40
C LYS A 377 18.76 0.00 -20.44
N LEU A 378 17.54 0.29 -20.90
CA LEU A 378 16.34 0.14 -20.09
C LEU A 378 16.06 -1.35 -19.81
N PRO A 379 15.37 -1.68 -18.71
CA PRO A 379 14.83 -3.02 -18.52
C PRO A 379 13.98 -3.46 -19.73
N PRO A 380 14.01 -4.73 -20.12
CA PRO A 380 13.31 -5.23 -21.30
C PRO A 380 11.81 -4.91 -21.33
N GLU A 381 11.12 -5.02 -20.20
CA GLU A 381 9.70 -4.71 -20.04
C GLU A 381 9.40 -3.21 -20.24
N ASN A 382 10.28 -2.34 -19.77
CA ASN A 382 10.18 -0.89 -19.95
C ASN A 382 10.40 -0.51 -21.42
N TYR A 383 11.44 -1.07 -22.05
CA TYR A 383 11.69 -0.87 -23.47
C TYR A 383 10.50 -1.34 -24.31
N THR A 384 9.96 -2.53 -24.01
CA THR A 384 8.82 -3.11 -24.72
C THR A 384 7.58 -2.22 -24.57
N LEU A 385 7.26 -1.75 -23.36
CA LEU A 385 6.14 -0.82 -23.15
C LEU A 385 6.27 0.45 -23.96
N LEU A 386 7.47 1.04 -24.00
CA LEU A 386 7.75 2.24 -24.78
C LEU A 386 7.62 1.99 -26.28
N ALA A 387 8.15 0.87 -26.78
CA ALA A 387 8.04 0.45 -28.17
C ALA A 387 6.58 0.36 -28.60
N TYR A 388 5.78 -0.43 -27.89
CA TYR A 388 4.35 -0.60 -28.18
C TYR A 388 3.60 0.73 -28.11
N LEU A 389 3.79 1.51 -27.06
CA LEU A 389 3.08 2.77 -26.85
C LEU A 389 3.39 3.78 -27.96
N PHE A 390 4.67 3.98 -28.30
CA PHE A 390 5.06 5.03 -29.24
C PHE A 390 4.88 4.62 -30.70
N ILE A 391 5.03 3.34 -31.06
CA ILE A 391 4.68 2.83 -32.39
C ILE A 391 3.16 2.95 -32.61
N HIS A 392 2.35 2.51 -31.65
CA HIS A 392 0.90 2.71 -31.68
C HIS A 392 0.53 4.20 -31.81
N SER A 393 1.19 5.07 -31.04
CA SER A 393 0.95 6.51 -31.11
C SER A 393 1.25 7.10 -32.49
N GLN A 394 2.26 6.57 -33.22
CA GLN A 394 2.52 6.97 -34.61
C GLN A 394 1.39 6.57 -35.55
N GLN A 395 0.78 5.40 -35.37
CA GLN A 395 -0.39 4.99 -36.16
C GLN A 395 -1.59 5.92 -35.93
N ILE A 396 -1.83 6.34 -34.68
CA ILE A 396 -2.86 7.33 -34.34
C ILE A 396 -2.58 8.67 -35.01
N ILE A 397 -1.35 9.17 -34.91
CA ILE A 397 -0.95 10.44 -35.52
C ILE A 397 -1.04 10.40 -37.05
N ALA A 398 -0.68 9.27 -37.68
CA ALA A 398 -0.81 9.08 -39.12
C ALA A 398 -2.27 9.19 -39.60
N ASN A 399 -3.23 8.81 -38.75
CA ASN A 399 -4.67 8.91 -39.00
C ASN A 399 -5.31 10.20 -38.48
N SER A 400 -4.51 11.20 -38.10
CA SER A 400 -4.97 12.46 -37.48
C SER A 400 -5.98 13.26 -38.31
N GLN A 401 -6.05 13.05 -39.62
CA GLN A 401 -7.07 13.68 -40.46
C GLN A 401 -8.50 13.20 -40.12
N LYS A 402 -8.63 11.94 -39.69
CA LYS A 402 -9.90 11.33 -39.28
C LYS A 402 -10.12 11.47 -37.78
N ASN A 403 -9.20 10.94 -36.97
CA ASN A 403 -9.35 10.90 -35.51
C ASN A 403 -9.10 12.25 -34.81
N LYS A 404 -8.57 13.28 -35.51
CA LYS A 404 -8.26 14.63 -35.01
C LYS A 404 -7.16 14.69 -33.94
N MET A 405 -6.37 13.63 -33.77
CA MET A 405 -5.29 13.52 -32.77
C MET A 405 -3.91 13.62 -33.43
N GLY A 406 -3.43 14.86 -33.63
CA GLY A 406 -2.05 15.11 -34.09
C GLY A 406 -1.02 15.11 -32.96
N VAL A 407 0.26 15.31 -33.33
CA VAL A 407 1.42 15.29 -32.41
C VAL A 407 1.23 16.20 -31.19
N ALA A 408 0.69 17.41 -31.38
CA ALA A 408 0.47 18.35 -30.28
C ALA A 408 -0.64 17.89 -29.32
N ALA A 409 -1.77 17.42 -29.86
CA ALA A 409 -2.92 16.99 -29.07
C ALA A 409 -2.59 15.70 -28.28
N LEU A 410 -2.04 14.69 -28.95
CA LEU A 410 -1.64 13.44 -28.31
C LEU A 410 -0.45 13.66 -27.37
N GLY A 411 0.48 14.56 -27.72
CA GLY A 411 1.63 14.94 -26.89
C GLY A 411 1.22 15.55 -25.55
N LEU A 412 0.21 16.41 -25.49
CA LEU A 412 -0.27 16.95 -24.21
C LEU A 412 -0.85 15.85 -23.30
N ILE A 413 -1.59 14.91 -23.88
CA ILE A 413 -2.22 13.81 -23.14
C ILE A 413 -1.16 12.84 -22.61
N LEU A 414 -0.23 12.41 -23.47
CA LEU A 414 0.81 11.46 -23.09
C LEU A 414 1.88 12.08 -22.20
N GLN A 415 2.14 13.39 -22.29
CA GLN A 415 3.02 14.07 -21.32
C GLN A 415 2.46 13.91 -19.90
N ALA A 416 1.17 14.15 -19.71
CA ALA A 416 0.55 14.03 -18.40
C ALA A 416 0.56 12.57 -17.91
N ALA A 417 0.44 11.60 -18.82
CA ALA A 417 0.44 10.19 -18.48
C ALA A 417 1.83 9.64 -18.12
N LEU A 418 2.86 10.05 -18.88
CA LEU A 418 4.22 9.54 -18.75
C LEU A 418 5.10 10.38 -17.82
N ASN A 419 4.64 11.59 -17.47
CA ASN A 419 5.42 12.56 -16.70
C ASN A 419 6.81 12.76 -17.32
N ILE A 420 6.88 13.23 -18.57
CA ILE A 420 8.14 13.58 -19.26
C ILE A 420 8.00 14.93 -19.97
N SER A 421 9.10 15.58 -20.35
CA SER A 421 9.02 16.87 -21.05
C SER A 421 8.36 16.74 -22.43
N GLN A 422 7.71 17.83 -22.88
CA GLN A 422 7.12 17.90 -24.21
C GLN A 422 8.15 17.68 -25.31
N LEU A 423 9.40 18.11 -25.08
CA LEU A 423 10.47 17.97 -26.06
C LEU A 423 10.86 16.50 -26.25
N LEU A 424 11.11 15.79 -25.15
CA LEU A 424 11.42 14.37 -25.17
C LEU A 424 10.27 13.56 -25.78
N LEU A 425 9.03 13.85 -25.35
CA LEU A 425 7.85 13.19 -25.87
C LEU A 425 7.65 13.42 -27.38
N ARG A 426 7.85 14.65 -27.85
CA ARG A 426 7.79 14.97 -29.28
C ARG A 426 8.82 14.16 -30.07
N ILE A 427 10.05 14.03 -29.56
CA ILE A 427 11.09 13.23 -30.22
C ILE A 427 10.65 11.76 -30.30
N PHE A 428 10.11 11.18 -29.23
CA PHE A 428 9.58 9.81 -29.28
C PHE A 428 8.43 9.66 -30.26
N LEU A 429 7.43 10.54 -30.23
CA LEU A 429 6.27 10.47 -31.13
C LEU A 429 6.67 10.58 -32.61
N LEU A 430 7.69 11.37 -32.93
CA LEU A 430 8.09 11.59 -34.32
C LEU A 430 9.09 10.57 -34.85
N ASN A 431 9.78 9.83 -33.98
CA ASN A 431 10.89 8.94 -34.36
C ASN A 431 10.74 7.52 -33.80
N ALA A 432 9.56 7.13 -33.28
CA ALA A 432 9.36 5.84 -32.61
C ALA A 432 9.83 4.66 -33.46
N SER A 433 9.39 4.59 -34.73
CA SER A 433 9.79 3.54 -35.66
C SER A 433 11.32 3.47 -35.86
N ASP A 434 12.05 4.57 -35.82
CA ASP A 434 13.52 4.59 -35.98
C ASP A 434 14.25 4.30 -34.65
N LEU A 435 13.70 4.77 -33.53
CA LEU A 435 14.30 4.65 -32.20
C LEU A 435 14.08 3.26 -31.58
N LEU A 436 12.91 2.68 -31.79
CA LEU A 436 12.40 1.50 -31.07
C LEU A 436 12.32 0.26 -31.97
N SER A 437 12.69 0.38 -33.25
CA SER A 437 13.01 -0.80 -34.07
C SER A 437 14.47 -1.23 -33.80
N GLN A 438 14.64 -2.30 -33.02
CA GLN A 438 15.83 -3.12 -33.10
C GLN A 438 15.45 -4.59 -33.27
N ASN A 439 16.13 -5.20 -34.24
CA ASN A 439 16.11 -6.58 -34.71
C ASN A 439 14.88 -7.01 -35.53
N SER A 440 15.19 -7.45 -36.74
CA SER A 440 14.34 -8.15 -37.72
C SER A 440 13.71 -9.45 -37.21
N ASP A 441 14.00 -9.84 -35.96
CA ASP A 441 13.38 -10.96 -35.25
C ASP A 441 12.41 -10.51 -34.14
N CYS A 442 12.23 -9.20 -33.94
CA CYS A 442 11.35 -8.65 -32.92
C CYS A 442 9.94 -8.46 -33.51
N SER A 443 9.01 -9.31 -33.09
CA SER A 443 7.61 -9.34 -33.50
C SER A 443 6.84 -8.04 -33.24
N VAL A 444 7.42 -7.05 -32.55
CA VAL A 444 6.73 -5.80 -32.15
C VAL A 444 6.23 -4.98 -33.33
N CYS A 445 7.00 -4.84 -34.41
CA CYS A 445 6.53 -4.13 -35.62
C CYS A 445 5.62 -4.97 -36.53
N ALA A 446 5.59 -6.29 -36.35
CA ALA A 446 4.72 -7.19 -37.12
C ALA A 446 3.40 -7.51 -36.38
N CYS A 447 3.37 -7.28 -35.07
CA CYS A 447 2.23 -7.54 -34.19
C CYS A 447 1.40 -6.30 -33.87
N ILE A 448 1.82 -5.10 -34.28
CA ILE A 448 1.08 -3.81 -34.18
C ILE A 448 0.90 -3.28 -35.60
#